data_AF-A0A964Q2S8-F1
#
_entry.id   AF-A0A964Q2S8-F1
#
_cell.length_a   1.000
_cell.length_b   1.000
_cell.length_c   1.000
_cell.angle_alpha   90.00
_cell.angle_beta   90.00
_cell.angle_gamma   90.00
#
_symmetry.space_group_name_H-M   'P 1'
#
loop_
_entity.id
_entity.type
_entity.pdbx_description
1 polymer ?
#
loop_
_entity_poly.entity_id
_entity_poly.type
_entity_poly.pdbx_seq_one_letter_code
_entity_poly.pdbx_strand_id
1 'polypeptide(L)'
;MDQLDHFISLVKSKGICQGRFLGFLHILVAYHILDNLGKPISTGMTWREAANRLRKNRWNPDDIELLGLKGEDMPQRDRLRYWYVAIVRSGIGSEKAAAEADALARNFKRIGFDAIIPPKK
;
A
#
# COMPACT_ATOMS: atom_id res chain seq x y z
N MET A 1 0.55 -1.28 -19.39
CA MET A 1 0.15 -1.36 -17.96
C MET A 1 0.83 -0.21 -17.24
N ASP A 2 0.13 0.48 -16.34
CA ASP A 2 0.72 1.57 -15.54
C ASP A 2 1.81 1.01 -14.60
N GLN A 3 2.94 1.70 -14.45
CA GLN A 3 4.09 1.19 -13.68
C GLN A 3 3.76 1.02 -12.20
N LEU A 4 2.93 1.88 -11.64
CA LEU A 4 2.47 1.74 -10.26
C LEU A 4 1.56 0.51 -10.09
N ASP A 5 0.68 0.22 -11.06
CA ASP A 5 -0.10 -1.03 -11.04
C ASP A 5 0.81 -2.25 -11.16
N HIS A 6 1.87 -2.16 -11.97
CA HIS A 6 2.87 -3.23 -12.08
C HIS A 6 3.55 -3.51 -10.73
N PHE A 7 3.98 -2.45 -10.05
CA PHE A 7 4.56 -2.52 -8.71
C PHE A 7 3.59 -3.20 -7.73
N ILE A 8 2.34 -2.74 -7.64
CA ILE A 8 1.34 -3.30 -6.71
C ILE A 8 1.08 -4.78 -7.02
N SER A 9 0.98 -5.14 -8.30
CA SER A 9 0.78 -6.51 -8.74
C SER A 9 1.96 -7.42 -8.37
N LEU A 10 3.20 -6.93 -8.52
CA LEU A 10 4.41 -7.67 -8.13
C LEU A 10 4.53 -7.84 -6.61
N VAL A 11 4.23 -6.80 -5.84
CA VAL A 11 4.22 -6.85 -4.37
C VAL A 11 3.22 -7.90 -3.89
N LYS A 12 2.02 -7.92 -4.49
CA LYS A 12 0.98 -8.92 -4.22
C LYS A 12 1.43 -10.33 -4.59
N SER A 13 1.92 -10.55 -5.81
CA SER A 13 2.26 -11.89 -6.31
C SER A 13 3.42 -12.53 -5.57
N LYS A 14 4.34 -11.72 -5.04
CA LYS A 14 5.48 -12.19 -4.23
C LYS A 14 5.20 -12.25 -2.73
N GLY A 15 3.99 -11.92 -2.28
CA GLY A 15 3.60 -11.96 -0.87
C GLY A 15 4.44 -11.05 0.04
N ILE A 16 5.03 -9.97 -0.49
CA ILE A 16 6.01 -9.15 0.25
C ILE A 16 5.39 -8.50 1.48
N CYS A 17 4.09 -8.20 1.43
CA CYS A 17 3.34 -7.52 2.48
C CYS A 17 2.72 -8.46 3.52
N GLN A 18 2.99 -9.77 3.47
CA GLN A 18 2.41 -10.71 4.42
C GLN A 18 2.75 -10.31 5.87
N GLY A 19 1.72 -10.09 6.68
CA GLY A 19 1.86 -9.62 8.06
C GLY A 19 2.30 -8.16 8.24
N ARG A 20 2.40 -7.37 7.16
CA ARG A 20 2.82 -5.95 7.18
C ARG A 20 1.97 -5.07 6.26
N PHE A 21 0.69 -5.39 6.13
CA PHE A 21 -0.19 -4.67 5.22
C PHE A 21 -0.36 -3.19 5.62
N LEU A 22 -0.31 -2.88 6.92
CA LEU A 22 -0.36 -1.50 7.41
C LEU A 22 0.81 -0.66 6.87
N GLY A 23 2.04 -1.20 6.93
CA GLY A 23 3.21 -0.56 6.35
C GLY A 23 3.09 -0.36 4.83
N PHE A 24 2.49 -1.31 4.11
CA PHE A 24 2.28 -1.15 2.67
C PHE A 24 1.33 0.01 2.34
N LEU A 25 0.22 0.13 3.06
CA LEU A 25 -0.71 1.26 2.90
C LEU A 25 -0.01 2.59 3.20
N HIS A 26 0.85 2.63 4.22
CA HIS A 26 1.65 3.81 4.55
C HIS A 26 2.61 4.19 3.43
N ILE A 27 3.30 3.22 2.81
CA ILE A 27 4.18 3.46 1.66
C ILE A 27 3.41 4.07 0.49
N LEU A 28 2.25 3.49 0.11
CA LEU A 28 1.47 4.01 -1.01
C LEU A 28 1.11 5.49 -0.81
N VAL A 29 0.79 5.90 0.42
CA VAL A 29 0.33 7.26 0.72
C VAL A 29 1.48 8.24 0.94
N ALA A 30 2.54 7.83 1.64
CA ALA A 30 3.55 8.75 2.17
C ALA A 30 4.91 8.67 1.45
N TYR A 31 5.21 7.61 0.69
CA TYR A 31 6.52 7.40 0.09
C TYR A 31 6.54 7.75 -1.39
N HIS A 32 7.71 8.16 -1.87
CA HIS A 32 7.99 8.15 -3.29
C HIS A 32 8.45 6.75 -3.70
N ILE A 33 7.80 6.20 -4.73
CA ILE A 33 8.18 4.92 -5.31
C ILE A 33 8.93 5.21 -6.60
N LEU A 34 10.13 4.66 -6.71
CA LEU A 34 11.02 4.80 -7.85
C LEU A 34 11.14 3.45 -8.58
N ASP A 35 11.33 3.48 -9.89
CA ASP A 35 11.74 2.30 -10.65
C ASP A 35 13.25 1.99 -10.47
N ASN A 36 13.73 0.95 -11.16
CA ASN A 36 15.12 0.51 -11.12
C ASN A 36 16.11 1.52 -11.72
N LEU A 37 15.65 2.52 -12.45
CA LEU A 37 16.44 3.62 -12.99
C LEU A 37 16.39 4.87 -12.08
N GLY A 38 15.71 4.77 -10.93
CA GLY A 38 15.53 5.88 -10.00
C GLY A 38 14.45 6.89 -10.44
N LYS A 39 13.67 6.58 -11.48
CA LYS A 39 12.60 7.47 -11.95
C LYS A 39 11.37 7.34 -11.03
N PRO A 40 10.77 8.46 -10.58
CA PRO A 40 9.56 8.39 -9.77
C PRO A 40 8.38 7.86 -10.58
N ILE A 41 7.77 6.79 -10.07
CA ILE A 41 6.51 6.21 -10.58
C ILE A 41 5.32 6.58 -9.69
N SER A 42 5.59 7.00 -8.46
CA SER A 42 4.62 7.60 -7.54
C SER A 42 5.34 8.54 -6.59
N THR A 43 4.69 9.65 -6.23
CA THR A 43 5.18 10.61 -5.23
C THR A 43 4.27 10.63 -4.00
N GLY A 44 3.78 9.46 -3.60
CA GLY A 44 2.65 9.32 -2.69
C GLY A 44 1.30 9.48 -3.42
N MET A 45 0.23 9.10 -2.74
CA MET A 45 -1.13 9.20 -3.27
C MET A 45 -2.15 9.44 -2.17
N THR A 46 -3.29 10.01 -2.53
CA THR A 46 -4.43 10.17 -1.62
C THR A 46 -5.01 8.81 -1.24
N TRP A 47 -5.72 8.74 -0.11
CA TRP A 47 -6.37 7.50 0.33
C TRP A 47 -7.39 6.98 -0.70
N ARG A 48 -8.04 7.89 -1.44
CA ARG A 48 -8.98 7.54 -2.51
C ARG A 48 -8.27 6.91 -3.70
N GLU A 49 -7.09 7.40 -4.07
CA GLU A 49 -6.28 6.81 -5.12
C GLU A 49 -5.77 5.42 -4.71
N ALA A 50 -5.25 5.29 -3.48
CA ALA A 50 -4.82 4.01 -2.94
C ALA A 50 -5.96 2.98 -2.95
N ALA A 51 -7.16 3.36 -2.48
CA ALA A 51 -8.34 2.50 -2.52
C ALA A 51 -8.71 2.06 -3.95
N ASN A 52 -8.64 2.98 -4.92
CA ASN A 52 -8.87 2.66 -6.33
C ASN A 52 -7.84 1.67 -6.87
N ARG A 53 -6.57 1.82 -6.52
CA ARG A 53 -5.48 0.94 -6.94
C ARG A 53 -5.62 -0.46 -6.34
N LEU A 54 -5.97 -0.58 -5.06
CA LEU A 54 -6.24 -1.87 -4.41
C LEU A 54 -7.43 -2.58 -5.04
N ARG A 55 -8.51 -1.84 -5.33
CA ARG A 55 -9.67 -2.35 -6.08
C ARG A 55 -9.28 -2.86 -7.46
N LYS A 56 -8.54 -2.05 -8.23
CA LYS A 56 -8.11 -2.37 -9.60
C LYS A 56 -7.22 -3.61 -9.65
N ASN A 57 -6.28 -3.73 -8.72
CA ASN A 57 -5.37 -4.89 -8.59
C ASN A 57 -6.01 -6.10 -7.88
N ARG A 58 -7.32 -6.02 -7.59
CA ARG A 58 -8.10 -7.06 -6.89
C ARG A 58 -7.40 -7.55 -5.62
N TRP A 59 -6.86 -6.63 -4.82
CA TRP A 59 -6.15 -6.95 -3.58
C TRP A 59 -7.01 -7.84 -2.67
N ASN A 60 -6.39 -8.74 -1.88
CA ASN A 60 -7.14 -9.66 -1.04
C ASN A 60 -7.81 -8.88 0.11
N PRO A 61 -9.15 -8.85 0.22
CA PRO A 61 -9.83 -8.21 1.34
C PRO A 61 -9.35 -8.73 2.69
N ASP A 62 -9.01 -10.01 2.82
CA ASP A 62 -8.65 -10.62 4.11
C ASP A 62 -7.44 -9.96 4.78
N ASP A 63 -6.60 -9.25 4.02
CA ASP A 63 -5.47 -8.48 4.57
C ASP A 63 -5.93 -7.33 5.47
N ILE A 64 -7.21 -6.91 5.42
CA ILE A 64 -7.75 -5.94 6.39
C ILE A 64 -7.97 -6.56 7.78
N GLU A 65 -8.17 -7.87 7.87
CA GLU A 65 -8.35 -8.55 9.15
C GLU A 65 -7.06 -8.51 9.98
N LEU A 66 -5.90 -8.50 9.30
CA LEU A 66 -4.59 -8.28 9.90
C LEU A 66 -4.47 -6.89 10.57
N LEU A 67 -5.34 -5.96 10.19
CA LEU A 67 -5.43 -4.62 10.77
C LEU A 67 -6.42 -4.56 11.93
N GLY A 68 -7.02 -5.70 12.33
CA GLY A 68 -8.08 -5.77 13.33
C GLY A 68 -9.43 -5.27 12.83
N LEU A 69 -9.60 -5.08 11.51
CA LEU A 69 -10.86 -4.68 10.90
C LEU A 69 -11.65 -5.91 10.49
N LYS A 70 -12.90 -6.02 10.92
CA LYS A 70 -13.75 -7.13 10.51
C LYS A 70 -14.40 -6.86 9.16
N GLY A 71 -14.33 -7.81 8.24
CA GLY A 71 -14.94 -7.68 6.91
C GLY A 71 -16.46 -7.51 6.92
N GLU A 72 -17.14 -7.95 7.99
CA GLU A 72 -18.59 -7.77 8.19
C GLU A 72 -18.99 -6.31 8.46
N ASP A 73 -18.11 -5.54 9.11
CA ASP A 73 -18.34 -4.12 9.45
C ASP A 73 -18.08 -3.17 8.26
N MET A 74 -17.80 -3.73 7.09
CA MET A 74 -17.29 -3.02 5.92
C MET A 74 -18.29 -2.98 4.78
N PRO A 75 -18.27 -1.94 3.90
CA PRO A 75 -19.14 -1.85 2.74
C PRO A 75 -18.85 -2.92 1.65
N GLN A 76 -19.23 -4.18 1.86
CA GLN A 76 -18.82 -5.33 1.01
C GLN A 76 -19.19 -5.18 -0.47
N ARG A 77 -20.35 -4.59 -0.77
CA ARG A 77 -20.85 -4.42 -2.15
C ARG A 77 -20.10 -3.35 -2.93
N ASP A 78 -19.62 -2.31 -2.25
CA ASP A 78 -18.87 -1.22 -2.86
C ASP A 78 -17.39 -1.40 -2.54
N ARG A 79 -16.68 -2.09 -3.43
CA ARG A 79 -15.25 -2.40 -3.26
C ARG A 79 -14.38 -1.14 -3.17
N LEU A 80 -14.80 -0.01 -3.76
CA LEU A 80 -14.04 1.23 -3.62
C LEU A 80 -14.23 1.81 -2.21
N ARG A 81 -15.48 1.92 -1.77
CA ARG A 81 -15.81 2.40 -0.42
C ARG A 81 -15.24 1.48 0.67
N TYR A 82 -15.24 0.17 0.43
CA TYR A 82 -14.58 -0.83 1.27
C TYR A 82 -13.12 -0.46 1.51
N TRP A 83 -12.32 -0.32 0.46
CA TRP A 83 -10.89 -0.03 0.60
C TRP A 83 -10.64 1.35 1.20
N TYR A 84 -11.46 2.34 0.83
CA TYR A 84 -11.34 3.67 1.41
C TYR A 84 -11.58 3.67 2.93
N VAL A 85 -12.65 3.03 3.38
CA VAL A 85 -12.95 2.89 4.82
C VAL A 85 -11.86 2.09 5.53
N ALA A 86 -11.29 1.05 4.88
CA ALA A 86 -10.23 0.25 5.48
C ALA A 86 -8.99 1.10 5.72
N ILE A 87 -8.57 1.89 4.73
CA ILE A 87 -7.43 2.81 4.85
C ILE A 87 -7.69 3.83 5.96
N VAL A 88 -8.86 4.47 5.98
CA VAL A 88 -9.25 5.45 7.02
C VAL A 88 -9.15 4.85 8.43
N ARG A 89 -9.60 3.60 8.61
CA ARG A 89 -9.65 2.92 9.92
C ARG A 89 -8.36 2.19 10.30
N SER A 90 -7.43 2.00 9.36
CA SER A 90 -6.22 1.19 9.56
C SER A 90 -5.16 1.83 10.47
N GLY A 91 -5.24 3.14 10.72
CA GLY A 91 -4.20 3.85 11.46
C GLY A 91 -2.89 4.00 10.70
N ILE A 92 -2.94 4.21 9.37
CA ILE A 92 -1.76 4.41 8.51
C ILE A 92 -0.85 5.57 8.95
N GLY A 93 -1.29 6.49 9.81
CA GLY A 93 -0.47 7.56 10.36
C GLY A 93 0.32 7.18 11.63
N SER A 94 0.22 5.94 12.10
CA SER A 94 0.86 5.49 13.34
C SER A 94 2.36 5.21 13.16
N GLU A 95 3.11 5.25 14.27
CA GLU A 95 4.53 4.86 14.29
C GLU A 95 4.74 3.40 13.85
N LYS A 96 3.79 2.51 14.19
CA LYS A 96 3.78 1.12 13.73
C LYS A 96 3.76 1.04 12.20
N ALA A 97 2.94 1.86 11.55
CA ALA A 97 2.84 1.90 10.09
C ALA A 97 4.17 2.35 9.45
N ALA A 98 4.82 3.36 10.01
CA ALA A 98 6.13 3.81 9.57
C ALA A 98 7.20 2.72 9.74
N ALA A 99 7.25 2.05 10.91
CA ALA A 99 8.23 0.99 11.18
C ALA A 99 8.05 -0.23 10.25
N GLU A 100 6.81 -0.63 9.97
CA GLU A 100 6.52 -1.68 8.99
C GLU A 100 6.89 -1.25 7.56
N ALA A 101 6.65 0.01 7.21
CA ALA A 101 7.03 0.58 5.91
C ALA A 101 8.54 0.56 5.70
N ASP A 102 9.33 1.01 6.67
CA ASP A 102 10.80 0.97 6.62
C ASP A 102 11.31 -0.46 6.42
N ALA A 103 10.67 -1.42 7.11
CA ALA A 103 11.01 -2.82 6.97
C ALA A 103 10.68 -3.38 5.56
N LEU A 104 9.57 -2.93 4.95
CA LEU A 104 9.14 -3.32 3.61
C LEU A 104 9.97 -2.67 2.50
N ALA A 105 10.34 -1.40 2.63
CA ALA A 105 11.09 -0.66 1.61
C ALA A 105 12.37 -1.39 1.19
N ARG A 106 13.07 -2.01 2.15
CA ARG A 106 14.26 -2.85 1.89
C ARG A 106 13.99 -4.04 0.97
N ASN A 107 12.78 -4.60 0.99
CA ASN A 107 12.40 -5.73 0.14
C ASN A 107 12.04 -5.30 -1.29
N PHE A 108 11.62 -4.05 -1.50
CA PHE A 108 11.23 -3.58 -2.82
C PHE A 108 12.41 -3.51 -3.79
N LYS A 109 13.62 -3.27 -3.30
CA LYS A 109 14.84 -3.30 -4.13
C LYS A 109 15.02 -4.63 -4.84
N ARG A 110 14.66 -5.74 -4.18
CA ARG A 110 14.75 -7.11 -4.72
C ARG A 110 13.77 -7.35 -5.87
N ILE A 111 12.80 -6.46 -6.07
CA ILE A 111 11.81 -6.53 -7.15
C ILE A 111 11.96 -5.36 -8.14
N GLY A 112 13.06 -4.61 -8.05
CA GLY A 112 13.39 -3.54 -9.00
C GLY A 112 12.73 -2.20 -8.71
N PHE A 113 12.30 -1.95 -7.46
CA PHE A 113 11.72 -0.66 -7.06
C PHE A 113 12.38 -0.14 -5.79
N ASP A 114 12.42 1.17 -5.61
CA ASP A 114 12.81 1.79 -4.35
C ASP A 114 11.62 2.54 -3.74
N ALA A 115 11.51 2.53 -2.42
CA ALA A 115 10.53 3.34 -1.70
C ALA A 115 11.28 4.25 -0.74
N ILE A 116 11.21 5.55 -1.00
CA ILE A 116 11.92 6.56 -0.22
C ILE A 116 10.94 7.53 0.43
N ILE A 117 11.24 7.93 1.65
CA ILE A 117 10.50 9.00 2.33
C ILE A 117 10.86 10.31 1.63
N PRO A 118 9.87 11.13 1.20
CA PRO A 118 10.16 12.43 0.63
C PRO A 118 10.90 13.32 1.64
N PRO A 119 11.84 14.17 1.19
CA PRO A 119 12.51 15.12 2.08
C PRO A 119 11.46 16.04 2.74
N LYS A 120 11.62 16.28 4.04
CA LYS A 120 10.82 17.30 4.74
C LYS A 120 11.11 18.65 4.07
N LYS A 121 10.06 19.30 3.57
CA LYS A 121 10.15 20.69 3.09
C LYS A 121 10.39 21.65 4.24
#